data_AF-A0A1F2R494-F1
#
_entry.id   AF-A0A1F2R494-F1
#
_cell.length_a   1.000
_cell.length_b   1.000
_cell.length_c   1.000
_cell.angle_alpha   90.00
_cell.angle_beta   90.00
_cell.angle_gamma   90.00
#
_symmetry.space_group_name_H-M   'P 1'
#
loop_
_entity.id
_entity.type
_entity.pdbx_description
1 polymer ?
#
loop_
_entity_poly.entity_id
_entity_poly.type
_entity_poly.pdbx_seq_one_letter_code
_entity_poly.pdbx_strand_id
1 'polypeptide(L)'
;MMKQYRTRAIAVVAILVLAAGSVAAQQATTVEGTLVDAKCYLGDNTLTGNDHGAMKGCGTMCLKGGSTAGIVTKDKRFNALVAPAAVLADYVGQTVRVNGTLHNGSILAKKVEVNKGGSWQEIKLPAM
;
A
#
# COMPACT_ATOMS: atom_id res chain seq x y z
N MET A 1 -36.08 50.48 12.44
CA MET A 1 -35.42 49.18 12.66
C MET A 1 -35.01 48.48 11.35
N MET A 2 -34.20 49.08 10.47
CA MET A 2 -33.94 48.49 9.12
C MET A 2 -32.51 48.67 8.58
N LYS A 3 -31.49 48.90 9.43
CA LYS A 3 -30.11 49.18 8.95
C LYS A 3 -29.13 48.01 9.10
N GLN A 4 -29.54 46.88 9.68
CA GLN A 4 -28.63 45.79 10.08
C GLN A 4 -28.64 44.56 9.15
N TYR A 5 -29.47 44.56 8.10
CA TYR A 5 -29.63 43.39 7.21
C TYR A 5 -28.78 43.45 5.93
N ARG A 6 -28.23 44.61 5.56
CA ARG A 6 -27.48 44.79 4.30
C ARG A 6 -26.07 44.21 4.33
N THR A 7 -25.46 44.10 5.51
CA THR A 7 -24.07 43.63 5.66
C THR A 7 -23.93 42.12 5.77
N ARG A 8 -25.02 41.37 5.91
CA ARG A 8 -24.98 39.91 6.07
C ARG A 8 -25.11 39.12 4.76
N ALA A 9 -25.55 39.76 3.68
CA ALA A 9 -25.74 39.08 2.39
C ALA A 9 -24.45 38.86 1.60
N ILE A 10 -23.41 39.68 1.81
CA ILE A 10 -22.16 39.62 1.03
C ILE A 10 -21.23 38.52 1.55
N ALA A 11 -21.30 38.17 2.85
CA ALA A 11 -20.44 37.16 3.45
C ALA A 11 -20.82 35.71 3.07
N VAL A 12 -22.05 35.47 2.62
CA VAL A 12 -22.54 34.10 2.31
C VAL A 12 -22.13 33.65 0.89
N VAL A 13 -21.95 34.59 -0.05
CA VAL A 13 -21.61 34.25 -1.45
C VAL A 13 -20.12 33.92 -1.61
N ALA A 14 -19.24 34.46 -0.76
CA ALA A 14 -17.80 34.17 -0.82
C ALA A 14 -17.41 32.77 -0.32
N ILE A 15 -18.31 32.08 0.40
CA ILE A 15 -18.03 30.76 0.99
C ILE A 15 -18.33 29.61 0.01
N LEU A 16 -19.13 29.84 -1.03
CA LEU A 16 -19.54 28.79 -1.98
C LEU A 16 -18.57 28.54 -3.14
N VAL A 17 -17.60 29.43 -3.39
CA VAL A 17 -16.68 29.31 -4.55
C VAL A 17 -15.41 28.52 -4.24
N LEU A 18 -15.13 28.19 -2.96
CA LEU A 18 -13.96 27.41 -2.57
C LEU A 18 -14.15 25.89 -2.63
N ALA A 19 -15.34 25.40 -2.99
CA ALA A 19 -15.66 23.97 -3.01
C ALA A 19 -15.41 23.28 -4.37
N ALA A 20 -14.93 23.99 -5.39
CA ALA A 20 -14.72 23.46 -6.73
C ALA A 20 -13.22 23.41 -7.08
N GLY A 21 -12.48 22.45 -6.52
CA GLY A 21 -11.06 22.36 -6.82
C GLY A 21 -10.27 21.32 -6.04
N SER A 22 -10.79 20.10 -5.93
CA SER A 22 -9.95 18.97 -5.51
C SER A 22 -10.34 17.76 -6.34
N VAL A 23 -9.96 17.79 -7.62
CA VAL A 23 -9.69 16.53 -8.32
C VAL A 23 -8.56 15.91 -7.52
N ALA A 24 -8.90 14.96 -6.65
CA ALA A 24 -7.93 14.22 -5.86
C ALA A 24 -7.07 13.42 -6.84
N ALA A 25 -6.00 14.03 -7.34
CA ALA A 25 -4.93 13.32 -8.01
C ALA A 25 -4.49 12.21 -7.04
N GLN A 26 -4.65 10.96 -7.46
CA GLN A 26 -4.41 9.84 -6.57
C GLN A 26 -2.92 9.78 -6.24
N GLN A 27 -2.56 10.30 -5.07
CA GLN A 27 -1.17 10.54 -4.72
C GLN A 27 -0.42 9.21 -4.69
N ALA A 28 0.73 9.21 -5.36
CA ALA A 28 1.69 8.13 -5.22
C ALA A 28 2.08 8.00 -3.75
N THR A 29 2.03 6.79 -3.23
CA THR A 29 2.45 6.45 -1.87
C THR A 29 3.72 5.62 -1.91
N THR A 30 4.56 5.80 -0.89
CA THR A 30 5.71 4.94 -0.64
C THR A 30 5.49 4.29 0.72
N VAL A 31 5.44 2.97 0.75
CA VAL A 31 5.18 2.18 1.97
C VAL A 31 6.34 1.22 2.19
N GLU A 32 6.85 1.16 3.42
CA GLU A 32 7.90 0.25 3.84
C GLU A 32 7.37 -0.76 4.86
N GLY A 33 7.79 -2.00 4.76
CA GLY A 33 7.31 -3.08 5.63
C GLY A 33 7.84 -4.44 5.24
N THR A 34 7.36 -5.48 5.92
CA THR A 34 7.68 -6.87 5.61
C THR A 34 6.77 -7.37 4.48
N LEU A 35 7.37 -7.99 3.46
CA LEU A 35 6.62 -8.68 2.41
C LEU A 35 6.08 -10.01 2.93
N VAL A 36 4.79 -10.28 2.78
CA VAL A 36 4.11 -11.48 3.31
C VAL A 36 3.27 -12.18 2.26
N ASP A 37 2.94 -13.46 2.50
CA ASP A 37 1.78 -14.09 1.87
C ASP A 37 0.50 -13.55 2.50
N ALA A 38 -0.37 -12.92 1.70
CA ALA A 38 -1.55 -12.24 2.23
C ALA A 38 -2.53 -13.19 2.91
N LYS A 39 -2.76 -14.38 2.33
CA LYS A 39 -3.71 -15.36 2.87
C LYS A 39 -3.26 -15.84 4.24
N CYS A 40 -1.99 -16.23 4.37
CA CYS A 40 -1.42 -16.72 5.62
C CYS A 40 -1.40 -15.62 6.68
N TYR A 41 -0.91 -14.41 6.35
CA TYR A 41 -0.87 -13.30 7.31
C TYR A 41 -2.25 -12.88 7.79
N LEU A 42 -3.25 -12.82 6.90
CA LEU A 42 -4.61 -12.46 7.29
C LEU A 42 -5.32 -13.57 8.08
N GLY A 43 -4.92 -14.83 7.90
CA GLY A 43 -5.38 -15.95 8.71
C GLY A 43 -4.71 -16.02 10.10
N ASP A 44 -3.43 -15.66 10.16
CA ASP A 44 -2.63 -15.59 11.38
C ASP A 44 -1.55 -14.51 11.23
N ASN A 45 -1.71 -13.40 11.95
CA ASN A 45 -0.85 -12.22 11.86
C ASN A 45 0.57 -12.43 12.42
N THR A 46 0.87 -13.60 12.99
CA THR A 46 2.24 -13.99 13.36
C THR A 46 3.05 -14.51 12.17
N LEU A 47 2.37 -14.90 11.08
CA LEU A 47 2.98 -15.44 9.86
C LEU A 47 3.49 -14.33 8.93
N THR A 48 4.60 -13.70 9.33
CA THR A 48 5.27 -12.64 8.56
C THR A 48 6.52 -13.11 7.80
N GLY A 49 7.02 -14.30 8.11
CA GLY A 49 8.18 -14.91 7.48
C GLY A 49 7.85 -15.77 6.25
N ASN A 50 8.88 -16.35 5.65
CA ASN A 50 8.70 -17.30 4.52
C ASN A 50 8.25 -18.70 4.97
N ASP A 51 8.59 -19.06 6.22
CA ASP A 51 8.25 -20.34 6.81
C ASP A 51 6.96 -20.20 7.63
N HIS A 52 6.05 -21.16 7.51
CA HIS A 52 4.82 -21.19 8.29
C HIS A 52 4.77 -22.48 9.10
N GLY A 53 5.05 -22.38 10.40
CA GLY A 53 5.22 -23.54 11.28
C GLY A 53 6.40 -24.41 10.85
N ALA A 54 6.14 -25.71 10.64
CA ALA A 54 7.15 -26.66 10.19
C ALA A 54 7.44 -26.60 8.68
N MET A 55 6.60 -25.91 7.88
CA MET A 55 6.75 -25.87 6.43
C MET A 55 7.72 -24.76 6.00
N LYS A 56 8.86 -25.17 5.45
CA LYS A 56 9.89 -24.26 4.92
C LYS A 56 9.50 -23.72 3.54
N GLY A 57 9.71 -22.41 3.34
CA GLY A 57 9.44 -21.75 2.06
C GLY A 57 7.96 -21.72 1.64
N CYS A 58 7.04 -21.86 2.60
CA CYS A 58 5.60 -21.88 2.36
C CYS A 58 5.13 -20.60 1.65
N GLY A 59 5.57 -19.43 2.10
CA GLY A 59 5.21 -18.15 1.47
C GLY A 59 5.69 -18.05 0.02
N THR A 60 6.95 -18.42 -0.24
CA THR A 60 7.52 -18.47 -1.60
C THR A 60 6.71 -19.40 -2.50
N MET A 61 6.34 -20.59 -1.99
CA MET A 61 5.53 -21.55 -2.72
C MET A 61 4.17 -20.97 -3.08
N CYS A 62 3.48 -20.33 -2.13
CA CYS A 62 2.17 -19.71 -2.34
C CYS A 62 2.23 -18.58 -3.38
N LEU A 63 3.20 -17.66 -3.28
CA LEU A 63 3.33 -16.55 -4.23
C LEU A 63 3.69 -17.04 -5.64
N LYS A 64 4.54 -18.07 -5.77
CA LYS A 64 4.79 -18.74 -7.07
C LYS A 64 3.53 -19.39 -7.65
N GLY A 65 2.65 -19.89 -6.78
CA GLY A 65 1.32 -20.41 -7.13
C GLY A 65 0.25 -19.34 -7.40
N GLY A 66 0.58 -18.05 -7.31
CA GLY A 66 -0.34 -16.94 -7.58
C GLY A 66 -1.09 -16.39 -6.37
N SER A 67 -0.73 -16.80 -5.15
CA SER A 67 -1.27 -16.17 -3.93
C SER A 67 -0.86 -14.69 -3.87
N THR A 68 -1.78 -13.84 -3.44
CA THR A 68 -1.55 -12.40 -3.36
C THR A 68 -0.44 -12.07 -2.36
N ALA A 69 0.53 -11.25 -2.79
CA ALA A 69 1.52 -10.69 -1.88
C ALA A 69 0.91 -9.53 -1.07
N GLY A 70 1.37 -9.37 0.17
CA GLY A 70 1.04 -8.22 1.01
C GLY A 70 2.27 -7.54 1.55
N ILE A 71 2.11 -6.30 2.02
CA ILE A 71 3.10 -5.59 2.81
C ILE A 71 2.52 -5.29 4.19
N VAL A 72 3.30 -5.55 5.23
CA VAL A 72 2.94 -5.26 6.62
C VAL A 72 3.91 -4.22 7.16
N THR A 73 3.42 -3.03 7.44
CA THR A 73 4.23 -1.92 7.95
C THR A 73 4.67 -2.16 9.39
N LYS A 74 5.64 -1.36 9.87
CA LYS A 74 6.12 -1.41 11.27
C LYS A 74 4.99 -1.21 12.30
N ASP A 75 3.99 -0.40 11.97
CA ASP A 75 2.77 -0.18 12.75
C ASP A 75 1.67 -1.22 12.50
N LYS A 76 2.03 -2.38 11.92
CA LYS A 76 1.14 -3.53 11.66
C LYS A 76 -0.05 -3.22 10.74
N ARG A 77 0.07 -2.22 9.86
CA ARG A 77 -0.92 -1.99 8.81
C ARG A 77 -0.63 -2.91 7.64
N PHE A 78 -1.66 -3.60 7.18
CA PHE A 78 -1.59 -4.46 6.01
C PHE A 78 -2.05 -3.72 4.76
N ASN A 79 -1.34 -3.91 3.65
CA ASN A 79 -1.80 -3.56 2.31
C ASN A 79 -1.57 -4.71 1.35
N ALA A 80 -2.59 -5.07 0.57
CA ALA A 80 -2.43 -6.02 -0.53
C ALA A 80 -1.62 -5.36 -1.66
N LEU A 81 -0.74 -6.11 -2.30
CA LEU A 81 0.06 -5.64 -3.42
C LEU A 81 -0.56 -6.13 -4.74
N VAL A 82 -0.96 -5.19 -5.58
CA VAL A 82 -1.37 -5.48 -6.96
C VAL A 82 -0.11 -5.41 -7.81
N ALA A 83 0.51 -6.58 -7.98
CA ALA A 83 1.67 -6.86 -8.82
C ALA A 83 1.75 -8.37 -9.07
N PRO A 84 2.50 -8.85 -10.09
CA PRO A 84 2.70 -10.28 -10.30
C PRO A 84 3.33 -10.96 -9.07
N ALA A 85 2.59 -11.80 -8.37
CA ALA A 85 3.04 -12.39 -7.10
C ALA A 85 4.33 -13.21 -7.23
N ALA A 86 4.49 -13.95 -8.34
CA ALA A 86 5.63 -14.82 -8.57
C ALA A 86 6.99 -14.08 -8.56
N VAL A 87 7.04 -12.82 -9.00
CA VAL A 87 8.30 -12.03 -8.99
C VAL A 87 8.67 -11.53 -7.60
N LEU A 88 7.73 -11.55 -6.67
CA LEU A 88 7.93 -11.16 -5.27
C LEU A 88 8.22 -12.37 -4.37
N ALA A 89 8.03 -13.59 -4.87
CA ALA A 89 8.03 -14.82 -4.08
C ALA A 89 9.33 -15.08 -3.30
N ASP A 90 10.50 -14.85 -3.91
CA ASP A 90 11.80 -15.11 -3.27
C ASP A 90 12.16 -14.03 -2.22
N TYR A 91 11.29 -13.04 -2.02
CA TYR A 91 11.48 -11.93 -1.08
C TYR A 91 10.55 -12.00 0.14
N VAL A 92 9.70 -13.02 0.26
CA VAL A 92 8.79 -13.15 1.41
C VAL A 92 9.59 -13.20 2.72
N GLY A 93 9.09 -12.48 3.73
CA GLY A 93 9.74 -12.28 5.02
C GLY A 93 10.82 -11.21 5.03
N GLN A 94 11.16 -10.60 3.90
CA GLN A 94 12.15 -9.53 3.83
C GLN A 94 11.48 -8.16 3.91
N THR A 95 12.24 -7.16 4.37
CA THR A 95 11.80 -5.77 4.34
C THR A 95 11.84 -5.25 2.92
N VAL A 96 10.71 -4.73 2.45
CA VAL A 96 10.55 -4.12 1.14
C VAL A 96 10.02 -2.70 1.26
N ARG A 97 10.27 -1.91 0.23
CA ARG A 97 9.69 -0.59 0.00
C ARG A 97 8.93 -0.62 -1.31
N VAL A 98 7.66 -0.23 -1.27
CA VAL A 98 6.75 -0.23 -2.41
C VAL A 98 6.36 1.19 -2.73
N ASN A 99 6.66 1.64 -3.95
CA ASN A 99 6.10 2.85 -4.51
C ASN A 99 4.94 2.49 -5.43
N GLY A 100 3.80 3.16 -5.27
CA GLY A 100 2.60 2.85 -6.03
C GLY A 100 1.44 3.78 -5.75
N THR A 101 0.25 3.39 -6.16
CA THR A 101 -0.98 4.14 -5.88
C THR A 101 -1.87 3.34 -4.93
N LEU A 102 -2.35 3.96 -3.86
CA LEU A 102 -3.23 3.33 -2.87
C LEU A 102 -4.71 3.43 -3.30
N HIS A 103 -5.41 2.29 -3.30
CA HIS A 103 -6.83 2.15 -3.58
C HIS A 103 -7.46 1.24 -2.52
N ASN A 104 -8.24 1.80 -1.60
CA ASN A 104 -9.01 1.03 -0.60
C ASN A 104 -8.19 -0.06 0.12
N GLY A 105 -6.98 0.28 0.57
CA GLY A 105 -6.09 -0.66 1.27
C GLY A 105 -5.22 -1.54 0.37
N SER A 106 -5.39 -1.49 -0.95
CA SER A 106 -4.52 -2.17 -1.93
C SER A 106 -3.59 -1.19 -2.62
N ILE A 107 -2.35 -1.58 -2.89
CA ILE A 107 -1.36 -0.74 -3.57
C ILE A 107 -1.12 -1.31 -4.96
N LEU A 108 -1.42 -0.53 -6.00
CA LEU A 108 -0.93 -0.79 -7.35
C LEU A 108 0.56 -0.45 -7.39
N ALA A 109 1.40 -1.47 -7.28
CA ALA A 109 2.84 -1.28 -7.16
C ALA A 109 3.43 -0.90 -8.52
N LYS A 110 4.12 0.24 -8.56
CA LYS A 110 4.88 0.69 -9.73
C LYS A 110 6.34 0.32 -9.63
N LYS A 111 6.87 0.29 -8.40
CA LYS A 111 8.24 -0.11 -8.09
C LYS A 111 8.28 -0.78 -6.72
N VAL A 112 9.02 -1.88 -6.64
CA VAL A 112 9.30 -2.58 -5.38
C VAL A 112 10.80 -2.71 -5.21
N GLU A 113 11.28 -2.41 -4.01
CA GLU A 113 12.68 -2.56 -3.64
C GLU A 113 12.79 -3.42 -2.41
N VAL A 114 13.80 -4.28 -2.35
CA VAL A 114 14.12 -5.09 -1.16
C VAL A 114 15.34 -4.52 -0.45
N ASN A 115 15.30 -4.50 0.88
CA ASN A 115 16.45 -4.12 1.69
C ASN A 115 17.39 -5.33 1.84
N LYS A 116 18.59 -5.21 1.29
CA LYS A 116 19.68 -6.17 1.46
C LYS A 116 20.79 -5.51 2.28
N GLY A 117 20.73 -5.66 3.60
CA GLY A 117 21.78 -5.19 4.51
C GLY A 117 22.01 -3.68 4.46
N GLY A 118 20.94 -2.88 4.35
CA GLY A 118 20.99 -1.42 4.27
C GLY A 118 21.01 -0.85 2.85
N SER A 119 21.16 -1.70 1.83
CA SER A 119 21.07 -1.29 0.42
C SER A 119 19.71 -1.66 -0.17
N TRP A 120 19.06 -0.73 -0.85
CA TRP A 120 17.81 -0.96 -1.56
C TRP A 120 18.09 -1.46 -2.97
N GLN A 121 17.56 -2.64 -3.31
CA GLN A 121 17.68 -3.25 -4.63
C GLN A 121 16.31 -3.36 -5.26
N GLU A 122 16.15 -2.82 -6.47
CA GLU A 122 14.89 -2.91 -7.20
C GLU A 122 14.59 -4.34 -7.65
N ILE A 123 13.37 -4.78 -7.38
CA ILE A 123 12.81 -6.03 -7.90
C ILE A 123 12.23 -5.70 -9.27
N LYS A 124 12.70 -6.37 -10.32
CA LYS A 124 12.23 -6.17 -11.68
C LYS A 124 10.79 -6.67 -11.82
N LEU A 125 9.84 -5.75 -11.82
CA LEU A 125 8.48 -6.03 -12.21
C LEU A 125 8.42 -6.13 -13.75
N PRO A 126 7.70 -7.11 -14.32
CA PRO A 126 7.42 -7.09 -15.75
C PRO A 126 6.55 -5.87 -16.09
N ALA A 127 6.62 -5.41 -17.34
CA ALA A 127 5.71 -4.38 -17.82
C ALA A 127 4.26 -4.87 -17.63
N MET A 128 3.45 -4.05 -16.96
CA MET A 128 2.01 -4.29 -16.76
C MET A 128 1.21 -3.76 -17.94
#